data_AF-A0A2J6X7C2-F1
#
_entry.id   AF-A0A2J6X7C2-F1
#
_cell.length_a   1.000
_cell.length_b   1.000
_cell.length_c   1.000
_cell.angle_alpha   90.00
_cell.angle_beta   90.00
_cell.angle_gamma   90.00
#
_symmetry.space_group_name_H-M   'P 1'
#
loop_
_entity.id
_entity.type
_entity.pdbx_description
1 polymer ?
#
loop_
_entity_poly.entity_id
_entity_poly.type
_entity_poly.pdbx_seq_one_letter_code
_entity_poly.pdbx_strand_id
1 'polypeptide(L)'
;MAYAALIGAEVKRREDPRLIRGQGTYVSDLRLPGMLYVAIARSPYAHARIVAIDKAAVLAMPDVVAVYTGTDLLDCCQPLPLASSGEGGG
;
A
#
# COMPACT_ATOMS: atom_id res chain seq x y z
N MET A 1 16.62 30.89 23.06
CA MET A 1 17.55 29.81 23.43
C MET A 1 16.79 28.64 24.06
N ALA A 2 15.92 27.96 23.30
CA ALA A 2 15.13 26.83 23.80
C ALA A 2 15.49 25.49 23.11
N TYR A 3 16.23 25.53 21.99
CA TYR A 3 16.57 24.35 21.20
C TYR A 3 17.68 23.48 21.80
N ALA A 4 18.66 24.08 22.51
CA ALA A 4 19.76 23.32 23.12
C ALA A 4 19.29 22.40 24.27
N ALA A 5 18.16 22.71 24.91
CA ALA A 5 17.62 21.93 26.03
C ALA A 5 16.83 20.69 25.61
N LEU A 6 16.46 20.55 24.33
CA LEU A 6 15.65 19.43 23.83
C LEU A 6 16.50 18.34 23.16
N ILE A 7 17.69 18.68 22.67
CA ILE A 7 18.61 17.72 22.06
C ILE A 7 19.30 16.94 23.17
N GLY A 8 19.05 15.63 23.24
CA GLY A 8 19.62 14.72 24.25
C GLY A 8 18.84 14.64 25.57
N ALA A 9 17.73 15.37 25.71
CA ALA A 9 16.87 15.30 26.88
C ALA A 9 15.84 14.16 26.75
N GLU A 10 15.48 13.54 27.87
CA GLU A 10 14.35 12.61 27.94
C GLU A 10 13.03 13.40 27.88
N VAL A 11 12.45 13.46 26.69
CA VAL A 11 11.18 14.17 26.43
C VAL A 11 10.11 13.15 26.10
N LYS A 12 8.97 13.21 26.81
CA LYS A 12 7.81 12.37 26.51
C LYS A 12 7.30 12.66 25.11
N ARG A 13 7.00 11.61 24.33
CA ARG A 13 6.53 11.77 22.96
C ARG A 13 5.08 12.28 22.98
N ARG A 14 4.75 13.12 21.99
CA ARG A 14 3.41 13.75 21.89
C ARG A 14 2.33 12.72 21.55
N GLU A 15 2.70 11.70 20.79
CA GLU A 15 1.79 10.70 20.25
C GLU A 15 1.47 9.56 21.23
N ASP A 16 2.29 9.33 22.25
CA ASP A 16 2.12 8.21 23.19
C ASP A 16 0.70 8.12 23.76
N PRO A 17 0.07 9.21 24.26
CA PRO A 17 -1.26 9.13 24.83
C PRO A 17 -2.31 8.56 23.90
N ARG A 18 -2.26 8.86 22.59
CA ARG A 18 -3.24 8.31 21.63
C ARG A 18 -2.88 6.89 21.20
N LEU A 19 -1.59 6.59 21.01
CA LEU A 19 -1.15 5.29 20.49
C LEU A 19 -1.33 4.17 21.53
N ILE A 20 -1.06 4.43 22.81
CA ILE A 20 -1.13 3.41 23.87
C ILE A 20 -2.54 3.20 24.44
N ARG A 21 -3.51 4.02 24.02
CA ARG A 21 -4.91 3.96 24.49
C ARG A 21 -5.89 3.44 23.44
N GLY A 22 -5.39 2.95 22.30
CA GLY A 22 -6.24 2.55 21.17
C GLY A 22 -6.99 3.73 20.51
N GLN A 23 -6.49 4.96 20.70
CA GLN A 23 -7.06 6.18 20.13
C GLN A 23 -6.28 6.66 18.89
N GLY A 24 -5.27 5.89 18.46
CA GLY A 24 -4.63 6.08 17.17
C GLY A 24 -5.55 5.62 16.05
N THR A 25 -5.62 6.39 14.96
CA THR A 25 -6.29 5.99 13.73
C THR A 25 -5.24 5.64 12.70
N TYR A 26 -5.27 4.42 12.21
CA TYR A 26 -4.44 3.90 11.12
C TYR A 26 -5.25 3.78 9.83
N VAL A 27 -4.57 3.54 8.71
CA VAL A 27 -5.21 3.42 7.39
C VAL A 27 -6.28 2.32 7.37
N SER A 28 -6.07 1.22 8.10
CA SER A 28 -7.03 0.12 8.24
C SER A 28 -8.31 0.47 9.00
N ASP A 29 -8.27 1.51 9.82
CA ASP A 29 -9.37 1.92 10.69
C ASP A 29 -10.34 2.85 9.94
N LEU A 30 -9.93 3.36 8.78
CA LEU A 30 -10.75 4.21 7.96
C LEU A 30 -11.99 3.45 7.45
N ARG A 31 -13.13 4.12 7.49
CA ARG A 31 -14.41 3.65 6.94
C ARG A 31 -15.01 4.81 6.16
N LEU A 32 -15.12 4.64 4.84
CA LEU A 32 -15.66 5.65 3.93
C LEU A 32 -16.95 5.13 3.28
N PRO A 33 -17.95 6.00 3.02
CA PRO A 33 -19.11 5.61 2.22
C PRO A 33 -18.68 5.08 0.85
N GLY A 34 -19.18 3.91 0.45
CA GLY A 34 -18.84 3.28 -0.83
C GLY A 34 -17.42 2.69 -0.92
N MET A 35 -16.73 2.49 0.21
CA MET A 35 -15.40 1.87 0.23
C MET A 35 -15.43 0.46 -0.38
N LEU A 36 -14.59 0.24 -1.40
CA LEU A 36 -14.36 -1.07 -2.00
C LEU A 36 -13.13 -1.74 -1.38
N TYR A 37 -13.08 -3.06 -1.50
CA TYR A 37 -11.95 -3.88 -1.05
C TYR A 37 -11.22 -4.45 -2.26
N VAL A 38 -9.90 -4.62 -2.13
CA VAL A 38 -9.05 -5.19 -3.18
C VAL A 38 -8.38 -6.46 -2.68
N ALA A 39 -8.33 -7.47 -3.54
CA ALA A 39 -7.50 -8.66 -3.37
C ALA A 39 -6.49 -8.72 -4.51
N ILE A 40 -5.23 -9.04 -4.18
CA ILE A 40 -4.14 -9.11 -5.15
C ILE A 40 -3.77 -10.58 -5.37
N ALA A 41 -4.04 -11.09 -6.58
CA ALA A 41 -3.53 -12.38 -7.02
C ALA A 41 -2.04 -12.23 -7.40
N ARG A 42 -1.17 -12.97 -6.72
CA ARG A 42 0.30 -12.94 -6.93
C ARG A 42 0.78 -14.20 -7.62
N SER A 43 1.89 -14.08 -8.35
CA SER A 43 2.56 -15.24 -8.96
C SER A 43 2.96 -16.27 -7.89
N PRO A 44 2.62 -17.55 -8.05
CA PRO A 44 3.16 -18.62 -7.21
C PRO A 44 4.56 -19.06 -7.64
N TYR A 45 5.04 -18.58 -8.79
CA TYR A 45 6.36 -18.88 -9.34
C TYR A 45 7.32 -17.71 -9.14
N ALA A 46 8.58 -18.00 -8.79
CA ALA A 46 9.63 -16.99 -8.67
C ALA A 46 9.92 -16.27 -10.00
N HIS A 47 9.83 -17.01 -11.11
CA HIS A 47 9.95 -16.45 -12.45
C HIS A 47 9.11 -17.28 -13.44
N ALA A 48 8.22 -16.63 -14.18
CA ALA A 48 7.40 -17.26 -15.19
C ALA A 48 6.93 -16.22 -16.22
N ARG A 49 6.60 -16.70 -17.43
CA ARG A 49 5.92 -15.91 -18.45
C ARG A 49 4.41 -16.07 -18.26
N ILE A 50 3.69 -14.95 -18.17
CA ILE A 50 2.22 -14.96 -18.21
C ILE A 50 1.79 -15.30 -19.64
N VAL A 51 1.14 -16.44 -19.83
CA VAL A 51 0.62 -16.86 -21.14
C VAL A 51 -0.80 -16.34 -21.36
N ALA A 52 -1.65 -16.45 -20.34
CA ALA A 52 -3.03 -15.97 -20.36
C ALA A 52 -3.52 -15.69 -18.94
N ILE A 53 -4.52 -14.81 -18.82
CA ILE A 53 -5.28 -14.57 -17.59
C ILE A 53 -6.76 -14.63 -17.99
N ASP A 54 -7.53 -15.53 -17.37
CA ASP A 54 -8.98 -15.56 -17.50
C ASP A 54 -9.63 -14.92 -16.27
N LYS A 55 -10.41 -13.86 -16.50
CA LYS A 55 -11.15 -13.12 -15.46
C LYS A 55 -12.65 -13.37 -15.47
N ALA A 56 -13.17 -14.19 -16.39
CA ALA A 56 -14.61 -14.36 -16.62
C ALA A 56 -15.34 -14.88 -15.37
N ALA A 57 -14.79 -15.91 -14.72
CA ALA A 57 -15.41 -16.49 -13.54
C ALA A 57 -15.53 -15.50 -12.37
N VAL A 58 -14.52 -14.66 -12.17
CA VAL A 58 -14.49 -13.66 -11.07
C VAL A 58 -15.43 -12.50 -11.38
N LEU A 59 -15.46 -12.03 -12.62
CA LEU A 59 -16.39 -10.97 -13.05
C LEU A 59 -17.86 -11.39 -12.97
N ALA A 60 -18.15 -12.69 -13.03
CA ALA A 60 -19.51 -13.22 -12.88
C ALA A 60 -19.94 -13.38 -11.40
N MET A 61 -19.02 -13.21 -10.43
CA MET A 61 -19.37 -13.31 -9.02
C MET A 61 -20.18 -12.09 -8.57
N PRO A 62 -21.19 -12.27 -7.69
CA PRO A 62 -21.91 -11.15 -7.10
C PRO A 62 -20.95 -10.23 -6.33
N ASP A 63 -21.26 -8.93 -6.31
CA ASP A 63 -20.53 -7.87 -5.61
C ASP A 63 -19.09 -7.58 -6.09
N VAL A 64 -18.60 -8.27 -7.13
CA VAL A 64 -17.35 -7.91 -7.79
C VAL A 64 -17.56 -6.68 -8.65
N VAL A 65 -16.88 -5.59 -8.31
CA VAL A 65 -16.98 -4.32 -9.05
C VAL A 65 -16.09 -4.32 -10.30
N ALA A 66 -14.88 -4.84 -10.21
CA ALA A 66 -13.93 -4.87 -11.33
C ALA A 66 -12.82 -5.90 -11.11
N VAL A 67 -12.24 -6.36 -12.22
CA VAL A 67 -11.01 -7.16 -12.24
C VAL A 67 -10.03 -6.53 -13.23
N TYR A 68 -8.90 -6.06 -12.69
CA TYR A 68 -7.81 -5.45 -13.46
C TYR A 68 -6.64 -6.41 -13.61
N THR A 69 -6.00 -6.35 -14.76
CA THR A 69 -4.79 -7.09 -15.14
C THR A 69 -3.70 -6.11 -15.58
N GLY A 70 -2.49 -6.61 -15.85
CA GLY A 70 -1.40 -5.77 -16.32
C GLY A 70 -1.72 -5.01 -17.61
N THR A 71 -2.56 -5.57 -18.50
CA THR A 71 -2.94 -4.90 -19.75
C THR A 71 -3.88 -3.72 -19.51
N ASP A 72 -4.70 -3.78 -18.47
CA ASP A 72 -5.66 -2.71 -18.13
C ASP A 72 -4.96 -1.47 -17.53
N LEU A 73 -3.67 -1.58 -17.17
CA LEU A 73 -2.91 -0.54 -16.46
C LEU A 73 -1.80 0.11 -17.28
N LEU A 74 -1.64 -0.27 -18.55
CA LEU A 74 -0.51 0.18 -19.39
C LEU A 74 -0.47 1.70 -19.59
N ASP A 75 -1.63 2.36 -19.56
CA ASP A 75 -1.75 3.80 -19.78
C ASP A 75 -1.33 4.64 -18.55
N CYS A 76 -1.39 4.06 -17.35
CA CYS A 76 -1.15 4.79 -16.09
C CYS A 76 0.00 4.22 -15.25
N CYS A 77 0.48 3.02 -15.56
CA CYS A 77 1.54 2.36 -14.83
C CYS A 77 2.67 1.93 -15.78
N GLN A 78 3.87 2.43 -15.51
CA GLN A 78 5.09 1.93 -16.12
C GLN A 78 5.63 0.75 -15.31
N PRO A 79 6.39 -0.18 -15.90
CA PRO A 79 7.09 -1.21 -15.15
C PRO A 79 7.92 -0.59 -14.03
N LEU A 80 7.83 -1.15 -12.82
CA LEU A 80 8.66 -0.70 -11.71
C LEU A 80 10.13 -0.87 -12.13
N PRO A 81 10.94 0.20 -12.15
CA PRO A 81 12.33 0.07 -12.55
C PRO A 81 13.01 -0.90 -11.59
N LEU A 82 13.60 -1.98 -12.13
CA LEU A 82 14.29 -3.04 -11.38
C LEU A 82 15.45 -2.50 -10.53
N ALA A 83 15.92 -1.30 -10.86
CA ALA A 83 16.60 -0.42 -9.96
C ALA A 83 15.91 0.95 -10.07
N SER A 84 15.15 1.35 -9.05
CA SER A 84 15.41 2.73 -8.64
C SER A 84 16.89 2.70 -8.24
N SER A 85 17.75 3.30 -9.06
CA SER A 85 18.94 3.98 -8.57
C SER A 85 18.45 5.06 -7.61
N GLY A 86 17.90 4.62 -6.47
CA GLY A 86 17.86 5.39 -5.24
C GLY A 86 19.28 5.33 -4.69
N GLU A 87 20.23 5.80 -5.50
CA GLU A 87 21.42 6.39 -4.95
C GLU A 87 20.91 7.52 -4.05
N GLY A 88 20.90 7.24 -2.75
CA GLY A 88 21.59 8.15 -1.86
C GLY A 88 23.03 8.23 -2.36
N GLY A 89 23.26 9.13 -3.31
CA GLY A 89 24.58 9.50 -3.76
C GLY A 89 25.31 10.15 -2.60
N GLY A 90 26.28 9.42 -2.06
CA GLY A 90 27.46 9.97 -1.40
C GLY A 90 28.64 9.78 -2.32
#